data_AF-A0A369BDK9-F1
#
_entry.id   AF-A0A369BDK9-F1
#
_cell.length_a   1.000
_cell.length_b   1.000
_cell.length_c   1.000
_cell.angle_alpha   90.00
_cell.angle_beta   90.00
_cell.angle_gamma   90.00
#
_symmetry.space_group_name_H-M   'P 1'
#
loop_
_entity.id
_entity.type
_entity.pdbx_description
1 polymer ?
#
loop_
_entity_poly.entity_id
_entity_poly.type
_entity_poly.pdbx_seq_one_letter_code
_entity_poly.pdbx_strand_id
1 'polypeptide(L)'
;MRSEREMMDMLIDFAAGEDRIRLVTLEGSRTNEHIPRDAFQDFDISYFVTEMDFFKENDRWLDDFGQRMMMQKPEDMELFPPELGNWFSYIILFEDGRKLDLTLIPIGEAEDYFENSDGLVGILLDKDDLVKEEIHPNDRQYWIKKPTAREFDDCCNEFWMVSTYVVKGLARNEILFAIDHLNEIARPNLLRMMAWEIGSRQGYTFSLGKNYKFIGRYLPNKDWGDLLATYSGNSYQNMWKSLFACYELFRKYAQAVAGTLGYSYPDYDEAITGYTSNIYESIKTSQNQSP
;
A
#
# COMPACT_ATOMS: atom_id res chain seq x y z
N MET A 1 26.28 -3.94 10.60
CA MET A 1 25.32 -3.57 9.55
C MET A 1 26.01 -2.64 8.59
N ARG A 2 26.04 -3.01 7.30
CA ARG A 2 26.56 -2.16 6.22
C ARG A 2 25.78 -0.86 6.17
N SER A 3 26.48 0.22 5.88
CA SER A 3 25.92 1.53 5.58
C SER A 3 25.17 1.52 4.25
N GLU A 4 24.33 2.54 4.03
CA GLU A 4 23.66 2.75 2.73
C GLU A 4 24.65 2.81 1.58
N ARG A 5 25.75 3.54 1.78
CA ARG A 5 26.81 3.67 0.80
C ARG A 5 27.46 2.33 0.48
N GLU A 6 27.84 1.56 1.50
CA GLU A 6 28.46 0.24 1.27
C GLU A 6 27.53 -0.73 0.53
N MET A 7 26.22 -0.67 0.79
CA MET A 7 25.22 -1.45 0.03
C MET A 7 25.13 -1.00 -1.42
N MET A 8 24.98 0.30 -1.67
CA MET A 8 24.86 0.84 -3.03
C MET A 8 26.13 0.59 -3.86
N ASP A 9 27.31 0.87 -3.29
CA ASP A 9 28.59 0.69 -3.96
C ASP A 9 28.75 -0.80 -4.36
N MET A 10 28.45 -1.74 -3.46
CA MET A 10 28.49 -3.18 -3.74
C MET A 10 27.56 -3.61 -4.90
N LEU A 11 26.33 -3.11 -4.92
CA LEU A 11 25.33 -3.46 -5.94
C LEU A 11 25.74 -2.90 -7.31
N ILE A 12 26.17 -1.63 -7.34
CA ILE A 12 26.62 -0.97 -8.57
C ILE A 12 27.92 -1.61 -9.09
N ASP A 13 28.88 -1.90 -8.21
CA ASP A 13 30.17 -2.49 -8.59
C ASP A 13 29.99 -3.90 -9.18
N PHE A 14 29.10 -4.72 -8.60
CA PHE A 14 28.74 -6.02 -9.17
C PHE A 14 28.18 -5.86 -10.59
N ALA A 15 27.19 -4.97 -10.76
CA ALA A 15 26.60 -4.72 -12.05
C ALA A 15 27.60 -4.14 -13.07
N ALA A 16 28.53 -3.29 -12.64
CA ALA A 16 29.58 -2.77 -13.48
C ALA A 16 30.52 -3.87 -14.00
N GLY A 17 30.84 -4.86 -13.15
CA GLY A 17 31.71 -5.99 -13.49
C GLY A 17 31.05 -7.13 -14.29
N GLU A 18 29.72 -7.23 -14.29
CA GLU A 18 28.98 -8.28 -15.01
C GLU A 18 28.46 -7.78 -16.36
N ASP A 19 29.00 -8.32 -17.46
CA ASP A 19 28.70 -7.87 -18.83
C ASP A 19 27.23 -8.08 -19.23
N ARG A 20 26.57 -9.08 -18.63
CA ARG A 20 25.16 -9.37 -18.89
C ARG A 20 24.22 -8.34 -18.32
N ILE A 21 24.65 -7.54 -17.34
CA ILE A 21 23.89 -6.43 -16.78
C ILE A 21 24.26 -5.17 -17.56
N ARG A 22 23.27 -4.56 -18.22
CA ARG A 22 23.46 -3.41 -19.13
C ARG A 22 22.98 -2.09 -18.56
N LEU A 23 21.92 -2.15 -17.76
CA LEU A 23 21.31 -0.98 -17.12
C LEU A 23 20.92 -1.35 -15.68
N VAL A 24 21.05 -0.40 -14.78
CA VAL A 24 20.70 -0.52 -13.36
C VAL A 24 19.86 0.66 -12.94
N THR A 25 18.72 0.37 -12.32
CA THR A 25 17.87 1.39 -11.72
C THR A 25 17.70 1.18 -10.21
N LEU A 26 17.55 2.28 -9.50
CA LEU A 26 17.07 2.35 -8.13
C LEU A 26 15.59 2.76 -8.17
N GLU A 27 14.77 2.14 -7.34
CA GLU A 27 13.34 2.40 -7.27
C GLU A 27 12.87 2.75 -5.85
N GLY A 28 11.56 2.88 -5.70
CA GLY A 28 10.91 2.87 -4.41
C GLY A 28 11.19 4.10 -3.56
N SER A 29 11.19 3.91 -2.24
CA SER A 29 11.19 5.06 -1.32
C SER A 29 12.52 5.83 -1.29
N ARG A 30 13.62 5.25 -1.81
CA ARG A 30 14.94 5.86 -1.81
C ARG A 30 15.11 6.92 -2.91
N THR A 31 14.31 6.85 -3.97
CA THR A 31 14.29 7.85 -5.04
C THR A 31 13.38 9.03 -4.74
N ASN A 32 12.46 8.89 -3.77
CA ASN A 32 11.49 9.92 -3.44
C ASN A 32 12.05 10.93 -2.42
N GLU A 33 12.34 12.16 -2.87
CA GLU A 33 12.84 13.25 -2.03
C GLU A 33 11.88 13.72 -0.92
N HIS A 34 10.57 13.43 -1.06
CA HIS A 34 9.55 13.76 -0.06
C HIS A 34 9.45 12.72 1.06
N ILE A 35 10.17 11.59 0.96
CA ILE A 35 10.23 10.57 2.00
C ILE A 35 11.51 10.76 2.82
N PRO A 36 11.39 10.99 4.15
CA PRO A 36 12.57 11.04 5.02
C PRO A 36 13.35 9.73 4.94
N ARG A 37 14.67 9.84 4.76
CA ARG A 37 15.53 8.66 4.80
C ARG A 37 15.63 8.12 6.21
N ASP A 38 15.57 6.80 6.34
CA ASP A 38 15.75 6.10 7.60
C ASP A 38 16.45 4.74 7.42
N ALA A 39 16.77 4.09 8.54
CA ALA A 39 17.49 2.82 8.54
C ALA A 39 16.68 1.62 8.05
N PHE A 40 15.35 1.75 7.92
CA PHE A 40 14.40 0.71 7.54
C PHE A 40 13.99 0.78 6.07
N GLN A 41 14.55 1.70 5.28
CA GLN A 41 14.34 1.68 3.83
C GLN A 41 15.06 0.49 3.20
N ASP A 42 14.31 -0.30 2.46
CA ASP A 42 14.80 -1.40 1.64
C ASP A 42 15.58 -0.84 0.43
N PHE A 43 16.37 -1.69 -0.23
CA PHE A 43 17.00 -1.37 -1.51
C PHE A 43 16.17 -2.01 -2.62
N ASP A 44 15.43 -1.19 -3.37
CA ASP A 44 14.68 -1.62 -4.55
C ASP A 44 15.56 -1.40 -5.78
N ILE A 45 16.16 -2.46 -6.33
CA ILE A 45 17.10 -2.39 -7.46
C ILE A 45 16.54 -3.21 -8.63
N SER A 46 16.68 -2.69 -9.85
CA SER A 46 16.43 -3.47 -11.06
C SER A 46 17.68 -3.56 -11.93
N TYR A 47 18.06 -4.79 -12.29
CA TYR A 47 19.11 -5.09 -13.27
C TYR A 47 18.47 -5.48 -14.59
N PHE A 48 18.81 -4.74 -15.65
CA PHE A 48 18.38 -5.08 -17.00
C PHE A 48 19.43 -5.97 -17.65
N VAL A 49 19.02 -7.18 -18.01
CA VAL A 49 19.92 -8.28 -18.34
C VAL A 49 19.72 -8.80 -19.77
N THR A 50 20.82 -9.21 -20.41
CA THR A 50 20.80 -9.86 -21.72
C THR A 50 20.48 -11.36 -21.64
N GLU A 51 20.84 -12.01 -20.53
CA GLU A 51 20.76 -13.47 -20.35
C GLU A 51 20.06 -13.82 -19.03
N MET A 52 18.73 -13.86 -19.03
CA MET A 52 17.94 -14.18 -17.83
C MET A 52 18.25 -15.57 -17.26
N ASP A 53 18.37 -16.58 -18.13
CA ASP A 53 18.56 -17.97 -17.72
C ASP A 53 19.88 -18.19 -16.97
N PHE A 54 20.91 -17.40 -17.26
CA PHE A 54 22.19 -17.45 -16.53
C PHE A 54 21.99 -17.16 -15.03
N PHE A 55 21.25 -16.11 -14.70
CA PHE A 55 21.00 -15.73 -13.31
C PHE A 55 20.06 -16.71 -12.60
N LYS A 56 19.17 -17.37 -13.35
CA LYS A 56 18.20 -18.36 -12.83
C LYS A 56 18.78 -19.76 -12.68
N GLU A 57 19.89 -20.08 -13.36
CA GLU A 57 20.51 -21.40 -13.31
C GLU A 57 20.89 -21.78 -11.87
N ASN A 58 21.46 -20.83 -11.12
CA ASN A 58 21.74 -21.01 -9.70
C ASN A 58 21.92 -19.68 -8.96
N ASP A 59 21.70 -19.71 -7.64
CA ASP A 59 21.67 -18.52 -6.77
C ASP A 59 23.05 -18.14 -6.17
N ARG A 60 24.18 -18.64 -6.71
CA ARG A 60 25.53 -18.39 -6.14
C ARG A 60 26.07 -17.01 -6.43
N TRP A 61 25.70 -16.41 -7.55
CA TRP A 61 26.13 -15.04 -7.89
C TRP A 61 25.65 -14.01 -6.84
N LEU A 62 24.57 -14.32 -6.12
CA LEU A 62 24.07 -13.51 -5.01
C LEU A 62 24.96 -13.58 -3.76
N ASP A 63 25.88 -14.55 -3.65
CA ASP A 63 26.79 -14.67 -2.50
C ASP A 63 27.76 -13.47 -2.42
N ASP A 64 28.01 -12.80 -3.55
CA ASP A 64 28.80 -11.57 -3.61
C ASP A 64 28.15 -10.40 -2.84
N PHE A 65 26.83 -10.48 -2.61
CA PHE A 65 26.09 -9.51 -1.80
C PHE A 65 26.13 -9.80 -0.29
N GLY A 66 26.83 -10.86 0.14
CA GLY A 66 27.02 -11.20 1.54
C GLY A 66 26.03 -12.25 2.08
N GLN A 67 26.17 -12.57 3.37
CA GLN A 67 25.44 -13.67 4.00
C GLN A 67 23.95 -13.36 4.14
N ARG A 68 23.13 -14.31 3.67
CA ARG A 68 21.67 -14.21 3.60
C ARG A 68 21.05 -14.93 4.78
N MET A 69 20.16 -14.25 5.51
CA MET A 69 19.33 -14.86 6.55
C MET A 69 18.15 -15.63 5.94
N MET A 70 17.52 -15.03 4.93
CA MET A 70 16.42 -15.62 4.18
C MET A 70 16.38 -15.01 2.78
N MET A 71 15.88 -15.78 1.81
CA MET A 71 15.61 -15.32 0.46
C MET A 71 14.27 -15.88 -0.02
N GLN A 72 13.50 -15.06 -0.72
CA GLN A 72 12.31 -15.45 -1.45
C GLN A 72 12.49 -15.11 -2.93
N LYS A 73 11.98 -15.99 -3.80
CA LYS A 73 11.97 -15.81 -5.27
C LYS A 73 10.51 -15.85 -5.72
N PRO A 74 9.80 -14.71 -5.77
CA PRO A 74 8.36 -14.69 -6.01
C PRO A 74 7.93 -15.43 -7.28
N GLU A 75 8.75 -15.39 -8.32
CA GLU A 75 8.48 -16.06 -9.61
C GLU A 75 8.88 -17.55 -9.65
N ASP A 76 9.44 -18.10 -8.57
CA ASP A 76 9.90 -19.49 -8.44
C ASP A 76 9.27 -20.16 -7.20
N MET A 77 7.98 -19.91 -6.99
CA MET A 77 7.18 -20.55 -5.94
C MET A 77 6.07 -21.41 -6.55
N GLU A 78 5.77 -22.55 -5.92
CA GLU A 78 4.65 -23.42 -6.32
C GLU A 78 3.32 -22.95 -5.72
N LEU A 79 3.33 -22.47 -4.47
CA LEU A 79 2.12 -22.06 -3.76
C LEU A 79 1.53 -20.75 -4.31
N PHE A 80 2.39 -19.85 -4.79
CA PHE A 80 2.03 -18.56 -5.34
C PHE A 80 2.53 -18.50 -6.78
N PRO A 81 1.62 -18.49 -7.78
CA PRO A 81 2.02 -18.46 -9.17
C PRO A 81 2.75 -17.15 -9.53
N PRO A 82 3.68 -17.16 -10.50
CA PRO A 82 4.37 -15.96 -10.94
C PRO A 82 3.41 -14.95 -11.60
N GLU A 83 3.56 -13.67 -11.28
CA GLU A 83 2.71 -12.58 -11.81
C GLU A 83 3.51 -11.47 -12.55
N LEU A 84 4.85 -11.47 -12.46
CA LEU A 84 5.71 -10.42 -13.05
C LEU A 84 6.08 -10.65 -14.54
N GLY A 85 5.31 -11.46 -15.26
CA GLY A 85 5.56 -11.72 -16.68
C GLY A 85 6.94 -12.37 -16.93
N ASN A 86 7.79 -11.70 -17.71
CA ASN A 86 9.13 -12.19 -18.05
C ASN A 86 10.22 -11.80 -17.04
N TRP A 87 9.86 -11.04 -15.99
CA TRP A 87 10.82 -10.59 -15.00
C TRP A 87 11.07 -11.68 -13.96
N PHE A 88 12.11 -11.51 -13.16
CA PHE A 88 12.43 -12.43 -12.08
C PHE A 88 13.03 -11.68 -10.90
N SER A 89 12.48 -11.87 -9.70
CA SER A 89 12.88 -11.09 -8.53
C SER A 89 13.44 -11.95 -7.39
N TYR A 90 14.30 -11.32 -6.60
CA TYR A 90 14.88 -11.86 -5.37
C TYR A 90 14.61 -10.88 -4.24
N ILE A 91 13.90 -11.36 -3.21
CA ILE A 91 13.68 -10.64 -1.96
C ILE A 91 14.64 -11.24 -0.94
N ILE A 92 15.66 -10.49 -0.56
CA ILE A 92 16.78 -10.98 0.26
C ILE A 92 16.83 -10.20 1.57
N LEU A 93 16.78 -10.93 2.69
CA LEU A 93 17.10 -10.40 4.01
C LEU A 93 18.50 -10.88 4.41
N PHE A 94 19.43 -9.96 4.60
CA PHE A 94 20.81 -10.25 4.97
C PHE A 94 20.97 -10.43 6.49
N GLU A 95 22.02 -11.14 6.92
CA GLU A 95 22.31 -11.34 8.36
C GLU A 95 22.55 -10.03 9.12
N ASP A 96 22.97 -8.98 8.42
CA ASP A 96 23.21 -7.68 9.01
C ASP A 96 21.95 -6.81 9.10
N GLY A 97 20.78 -7.34 8.72
CA GLY A 97 19.46 -6.74 8.84
C GLY A 97 19.04 -5.87 7.65
N ARG A 98 19.86 -5.77 6.60
CA ARG A 98 19.48 -5.08 5.35
C ARG A 98 18.56 -5.96 4.50
N LYS A 99 17.64 -5.33 3.78
CA LYS A 99 16.76 -5.98 2.82
C LYS A 99 16.97 -5.40 1.42
N LEU A 100 17.12 -6.30 0.45
CA LEU A 100 17.26 -6.01 -0.97
C LEU A 100 16.09 -6.68 -1.71
N ASP A 101 15.32 -5.88 -2.44
CA ASP A 101 14.37 -6.33 -3.44
C ASP A 101 15.04 -6.10 -4.80
N LEU A 102 15.57 -7.17 -5.40
CA LEU A 102 16.31 -7.14 -6.65
C LEU A 102 15.48 -7.75 -7.77
N THR A 103 15.18 -6.98 -8.81
CA THR A 103 14.45 -7.44 -9.99
C THR A 103 15.39 -7.59 -11.18
N LEU A 104 15.28 -8.69 -11.89
CA LEU A 104 15.90 -8.90 -13.19
C LEU A 104 14.86 -8.64 -14.28
N ILE A 105 15.22 -7.79 -15.23
CA ILE A 105 14.35 -7.38 -16.33
C ILE A 105 15.06 -7.70 -17.65
N PRO A 106 14.43 -8.35 -18.63
CA PRO A 106 15.04 -8.52 -19.95
C PRO A 106 15.36 -7.15 -20.56
N ILE A 107 16.58 -6.96 -21.07
CA ILE A 107 17.02 -5.65 -21.61
C ILE A 107 16.12 -5.14 -22.75
N GLY A 108 15.49 -6.06 -23.50
CA GLY A 108 14.54 -5.72 -24.56
C GLY A 108 13.23 -5.07 -24.08
N GLU A 109 12.96 -5.10 -22.77
CA GLU A 109 11.78 -4.49 -22.14
C GLU A 109 12.12 -3.15 -21.44
N ALA A 110 13.32 -2.60 -21.64
CA ALA A 110 13.72 -1.35 -21.00
C ALA A 110 12.82 -0.16 -21.38
N GLU A 111 12.44 -0.03 -22.65
CA GLU A 111 11.53 1.02 -23.11
C GLU A 111 10.16 0.88 -22.43
N ASP A 112 9.55 -0.31 -22.48
CA ASP A 112 8.26 -0.59 -21.84
C ASP A 112 8.30 -0.36 -20.32
N TYR A 113 9.41 -0.68 -19.66
CA TYR A 113 9.61 -0.42 -18.24
C TYR A 113 9.53 1.08 -17.92
N PHE A 114 10.24 1.92 -18.67
CA PHE A 114 10.24 3.36 -18.40
C PHE A 114 8.90 4.02 -18.75
N GLU A 115 8.22 3.56 -19.81
CA GLU A 115 6.90 4.07 -20.19
C GLU A 115 5.83 3.76 -19.12
N ASN A 116 5.94 2.62 -18.44
CA ASN A 116 4.95 2.15 -17.47
C ASN A 116 5.37 2.31 -16.01
N SER A 117 6.54 2.91 -15.76
CA SER A 117 7.05 3.20 -14.43
C SER A 117 6.11 4.12 -13.64
N ASP A 118 6.13 3.99 -12.31
CA ASP A 118 5.42 4.88 -11.39
C ASP A 118 6.04 6.28 -11.24
N GLY A 119 7.17 6.52 -11.92
CA GLY A 119 7.94 7.75 -11.89
C GLY A 119 8.99 7.83 -10.78
N LEU A 120 9.10 6.84 -9.88
CA LEU A 120 10.08 6.80 -8.80
C LEU A 120 11.35 6.02 -9.17
N VAL A 121 11.93 6.33 -10.32
CA VAL A 121 13.08 5.61 -10.88
C VAL A 121 14.31 6.52 -10.97
N GLY A 122 15.44 6.07 -10.44
CA GLY A 122 16.75 6.70 -10.61
C GLY A 122 17.71 5.78 -11.36
N ILE A 123 18.41 6.29 -12.37
CA ILE A 123 19.44 5.53 -13.09
C ILE A 123 20.72 5.49 -12.26
N LEU A 124 21.26 4.29 -12.01
CA LEU A 124 22.53 4.10 -11.30
C LEU A 124 23.69 3.79 -12.25
N LEU A 125 23.42 3.05 -13.33
CA LEU A 125 24.40 2.64 -14.33
C LEU A 125 23.68 2.40 -15.66
N ASP A 126 24.21 2.94 -16.76
CA ASP A 126 23.79 2.65 -18.13
C ASP A 126 25.05 2.42 -18.97
N LYS A 127 25.24 1.20 -19.47
CA LYS A 127 26.44 0.81 -20.23
C LYS A 127 26.28 0.99 -21.74
N ASP A 128 25.06 1.25 -22.21
CA ASP A 128 24.70 1.27 -23.63
C ASP A 128 24.10 2.62 -24.07
N ASP A 129 24.04 3.61 -23.17
CA ASP A 129 23.40 4.92 -23.39
C ASP A 129 21.94 4.77 -23.87
N LEU A 130 21.19 3.85 -23.25
CA LEU A 130 19.80 3.56 -23.57
C LEU A 130 18.86 4.69 -23.12
N VAL A 131 19.16 5.31 -21.99
CA VAL A 131 18.36 6.39 -21.41
C VAL A 131 18.79 7.73 -22.01
N LYS A 132 18.04 8.20 -23.01
CA LYS A 132 18.36 9.44 -23.76
C LYS A 132 17.91 10.72 -23.08
N GLU A 133 16.88 10.64 -22.24
CA GLU A 133 16.31 11.77 -21.53
C GLU A 133 16.58 11.65 -20.03
N GLU A 134 16.84 12.78 -19.38
CA GLU A 134 17.09 12.80 -17.94
C GLU A 134 15.80 12.42 -17.19
N ILE A 135 15.87 11.34 -16.42
CA ILE A 135 14.75 10.87 -15.59
C ILE A 135 14.83 11.56 -14.24
N HIS A 136 13.80 12.31 -13.90
CA HIS A 136 13.64 12.91 -12.58
C HIS A 136 12.60 12.13 -11.76
N PRO A 137 13.04 11.42 -10.70
CA PRO A 137 12.11 10.75 -9.80
C PRO A 137 11.02 11.69 -9.29
N ASN A 138 9.76 11.28 -9.38
CA ASN A 138 8.64 12.04 -8.84
C ASN A 138 7.50 11.12 -8.39
N ASP A 139 6.72 11.55 -7.41
CA ASP A 139 5.69 10.72 -6.77
C ASP A 139 4.25 11.08 -7.20
N ARG A 140 4.10 11.77 -8.33
CA ARG A 140 2.80 12.33 -8.78
C ARG A 140 1.73 11.27 -8.98
N GLN A 141 2.12 10.05 -9.36
CA GLN A 141 1.20 8.91 -9.49
C GLN A 141 0.52 8.55 -8.16
N TYR A 142 1.19 8.82 -7.04
CA TYR A 142 0.74 8.53 -5.68
C TYR A 142 -0.08 9.64 -5.05
N TRP A 143 -0.24 10.78 -5.73
CA TRP A 143 -0.97 11.91 -5.20
C TRP A 143 -2.46 11.58 -5.04
N ILE A 144 -3.07 12.10 -3.97
CA ILE A 144 -4.51 11.98 -3.78
C ILE A 144 -5.19 12.64 -4.98
N LYS A 145 -6.15 11.94 -5.61
CA LYS A 145 -6.92 12.49 -6.72
C LYS A 145 -8.23 13.09 -6.21
N LYS A 146 -8.62 14.23 -6.78
CA LYS A 146 -9.94 14.84 -6.53
C LYS A 146 -11.03 13.86 -6.98
N PRO A 147 -11.98 13.46 -6.12
CA PRO A 147 -13.06 12.60 -6.56
C PRO A 147 -14.02 13.35 -7.47
N THR A 148 -14.50 12.68 -8.50
CA THR A 148 -15.75 13.03 -9.19
C THR A 148 -16.95 12.79 -8.28
N ALA A 149 -18.10 13.37 -8.62
CA ALA A 149 -19.34 13.13 -7.88
C ALA A 149 -19.72 11.63 -7.84
N ARG A 150 -19.43 10.90 -8.91
CA ARG A 150 -19.70 9.45 -9.00
C ARG A 150 -18.77 8.64 -8.11
N GLU A 151 -17.45 8.88 -8.14
CA GLU A 151 -16.50 8.19 -7.26
C GLU A 151 -16.82 8.44 -5.78
N PHE A 152 -17.27 9.65 -5.45
CA PHE A 152 -17.74 9.98 -4.11
C PHE A 152 -18.95 9.13 -3.69
N ASP A 153 -19.98 9.02 -4.55
CA ASP A 153 -21.15 8.17 -4.30
C ASP A 153 -20.77 6.69 -4.20
N ASP A 154 -19.94 6.20 -5.11
CA ASP A 154 -19.45 4.81 -5.13
C ASP A 154 -18.72 4.47 -3.80
N CYS A 155 -17.90 5.38 -3.27
CA CYS A 155 -17.23 5.19 -1.98
C CYS A 155 -18.21 5.16 -0.80
N CYS A 156 -19.24 6.02 -0.83
CA CYS A 156 -20.32 5.99 0.16
C CYS A 156 -21.07 4.66 0.09
N ASN A 157 -21.43 4.23 -1.12
CA ASN A 157 -22.16 2.99 -1.35
C ASN A 157 -21.39 1.78 -0.83
N GLU A 158 -20.11 1.65 -1.22
CA GLU A 158 -19.24 0.54 -0.81
C GLU A 158 -19.06 0.49 0.71
N PHE A 159 -18.80 1.65 1.35
CA PHE A 159 -18.66 1.74 2.79
C PHE A 159 -19.92 1.23 3.52
N TRP A 160 -21.08 1.79 3.18
CA TRP A 160 -22.33 1.49 3.87
C TRP A 160 -22.81 0.06 3.57
N MET A 161 -22.70 -0.42 2.33
CA MET A 161 -23.09 -1.78 1.96
C MET A 161 -22.26 -2.82 2.69
N VAL A 162 -20.93 -2.72 2.63
CA VAL A 162 -20.03 -3.71 3.24
C VAL A 162 -20.09 -3.64 4.77
N SER A 163 -20.42 -2.49 5.34
CA SER A 163 -20.67 -2.42 6.78
C SER A 163 -21.80 -3.36 7.24
N THR A 164 -22.77 -3.67 6.38
CA THR A 164 -23.82 -4.67 6.71
C THR A 164 -23.25 -6.09 6.84
N TYR A 165 -22.11 -6.38 6.20
CA TYR A 165 -21.45 -7.69 6.29
C TYR A 165 -20.74 -7.80 7.63
N VAL A 166 -20.12 -6.72 8.10
CA VAL A 166 -19.57 -6.62 9.46
C VAL A 166 -20.68 -6.86 10.48
N VAL A 167 -21.83 -6.18 10.34
CA VAL A 167 -23.00 -6.35 11.21
C VAL A 167 -23.49 -7.80 11.24
N LYS A 168 -23.67 -8.42 10.06
CA LYS A 168 -24.12 -9.82 9.96
C LYS A 168 -23.11 -10.77 10.58
N GLY A 169 -21.82 -10.58 10.34
CA GLY A 169 -20.77 -11.40 10.93
C GLY A 169 -20.80 -11.34 12.45
N LEU A 170 -20.94 -10.14 13.02
CA LEU A 170 -21.08 -9.98 14.47
C LEU A 170 -22.36 -10.61 15.02
N ALA A 171 -23.49 -10.50 14.31
CA ALA A 171 -24.76 -11.11 14.70
C ALA A 171 -24.74 -12.65 14.62
N ARG A 172 -23.92 -13.21 13.74
CA ARG A 172 -23.79 -14.66 13.52
C ARG A 172 -22.69 -15.33 14.34
N ASN A 173 -21.97 -14.58 15.17
CA ASN A 173 -20.77 -15.04 15.85
C ASN A 173 -19.65 -15.49 14.88
N GLU A 174 -19.51 -14.78 13.75
CA GLU A 174 -18.48 -14.96 12.72
C GLU A 174 -17.48 -13.80 12.81
N ILE A 175 -16.77 -13.65 13.94
CA ILE A 175 -15.95 -12.46 14.20
C ILE A 175 -14.82 -12.25 13.19
N LEU A 176 -14.17 -13.31 12.69
CA LEU A 176 -13.10 -13.19 11.70
C LEU A 176 -13.63 -12.61 10.38
N PHE A 177 -14.79 -13.10 9.92
CA PHE A 177 -15.48 -12.54 8.76
C PHE A 177 -15.78 -11.04 8.93
N ALA A 178 -16.24 -10.64 10.12
CA ALA A 178 -16.49 -9.23 10.42
C ALA A 178 -15.21 -8.39 10.46
N ILE A 179 -14.13 -8.92 11.04
CA ILE A 179 -12.80 -8.27 11.10
C ILE A 179 -12.26 -8.05 9.69
N ASP A 180 -12.32 -9.06 8.83
CA ASP A 180 -11.77 -8.99 7.47
C ASP A 180 -12.51 -7.94 6.64
N HIS A 181 -13.85 -7.94 6.64
CA HIS A 181 -14.63 -6.92 5.93
C HIS A 181 -14.41 -5.50 6.46
N LEU A 182 -14.20 -5.35 7.77
CA LEU A 182 -13.87 -4.06 8.36
C LEU A 182 -12.46 -3.60 7.94
N ASN A 183 -11.49 -4.51 7.90
CA ASN A 183 -10.09 -4.22 7.61
C ASN A 183 -9.80 -4.00 6.13
N GLU A 184 -10.41 -4.79 5.27
CA GLU A 184 -10.08 -4.86 3.84
C GLU A 184 -10.94 -3.91 3.00
N ILE A 185 -12.12 -3.51 3.50
CA ILE A 185 -13.08 -2.76 2.68
C ILE A 185 -13.64 -1.52 3.38
N ALA A 186 -14.30 -1.68 4.54
CA ALA A 186 -14.99 -0.55 5.17
C ALA A 186 -14.01 0.52 5.68
N ARG A 187 -12.97 0.16 6.44
CA ARG A 187 -11.98 1.13 6.91
C ARG A 187 -11.14 1.73 5.77
N PRO A 188 -10.74 0.97 4.74
CA PRO A 188 -10.12 1.57 3.55
C PRO A 188 -10.97 2.63 2.84
N ASN A 189 -12.29 2.45 2.75
CA ASN A 189 -13.19 3.49 2.23
C ASN A 189 -13.29 4.71 3.16
N LEU A 190 -13.28 4.50 4.48
CA LEU A 190 -13.15 5.60 5.44
C LEU A 190 -11.85 6.39 5.24
N LEU A 191 -10.71 5.70 5.14
CA LEU A 191 -9.41 6.34 4.91
C LEU A 191 -9.39 7.10 3.57
N ARG A 192 -10.02 6.56 2.52
CA ARG A 192 -10.20 7.23 1.23
C ARG A 192 -11.02 8.52 1.38
N MET A 193 -12.14 8.47 2.11
CA MET A 193 -12.98 9.65 2.36
C MET A 193 -12.23 10.73 3.15
N MET A 194 -11.48 10.33 4.18
CA MET A 194 -10.61 11.24 4.95
C MET A 194 -9.50 11.84 4.06
N ALA A 195 -8.91 11.05 3.16
CA ALA A 195 -7.91 11.53 2.21
C ALA A 195 -8.50 12.56 1.24
N TRP A 196 -9.71 12.35 0.73
CA TRP A 196 -10.40 13.32 -0.14
C TRP A 196 -10.71 14.63 0.57
N GLU A 197 -11.09 14.57 1.84
CA GLU A 197 -11.30 15.77 2.66
C GLU A 197 -9.99 16.55 2.84
N ILE A 198 -8.91 15.86 3.22
CA ILE A 198 -7.57 16.45 3.34
C ILE A 198 -7.14 17.12 2.03
N GLY A 199 -7.30 16.41 0.91
CA GLY A 199 -6.98 16.92 -0.43
C GLY A 199 -7.84 18.13 -0.82
N SER A 200 -9.12 18.15 -0.43
CA SER A 200 -10.01 19.29 -0.69
C SER A 200 -9.57 20.57 0.03
N ARG A 201 -8.92 20.42 1.19
CA ARG A 201 -8.39 21.53 2.00
C ARG A 201 -7.01 21.99 1.56
N GLN A 202 -6.13 21.08 1.16
CA GLN A 202 -4.70 21.36 0.97
C GLN A 202 -4.25 21.35 -0.48
N GLY A 203 -5.12 20.94 -1.42
CA GLY A 203 -4.75 20.73 -2.80
C GLY A 203 -4.29 19.29 -3.03
N TYR A 204 -4.76 18.70 -4.12
CA TYR A 204 -4.53 17.31 -4.53
C TYR A 204 -3.12 17.09 -5.10
N THR A 205 -2.10 17.62 -4.42
CA THR A 205 -0.73 17.74 -4.93
C THR A 205 0.31 17.01 -4.07
N PHE A 206 -0.12 15.99 -3.34
CA PHE A 206 0.75 15.19 -2.48
C PHE A 206 0.13 13.81 -2.20
N SER A 207 0.97 12.89 -1.72
CA SER A 207 0.56 11.55 -1.28
C SER A 207 0.41 11.45 0.25
N LEU A 208 -0.50 10.60 0.71
CA LEU A 208 -0.56 10.15 2.12
C LEU A 208 0.27 8.89 2.38
N GLY A 209 1.04 8.46 1.38
CA GLY A 209 1.84 7.24 1.39
C GLY A 209 1.00 5.98 1.24
N LYS A 210 1.67 4.89 0.86
CA LYS A 210 1.08 3.54 0.79
C LYS A 210 0.37 3.20 2.11
N ASN A 211 -0.85 2.65 1.99
CA ASN A 211 -1.75 2.35 3.11
C ASN A 211 -2.01 3.56 4.05
N TYR A 212 -1.98 4.79 3.53
CA TYR A 212 -2.25 6.01 4.28
C TYR A 212 -1.31 6.23 5.47
N LYS A 213 -0.08 5.69 5.43
CA LYS A 213 0.89 5.74 6.53
C LYS A 213 1.20 7.15 7.06
N PHE A 214 0.92 8.21 6.29
CA PHE A 214 1.14 9.60 6.69
C PHE A 214 -0.15 10.36 7.07
N ILE A 215 -1.33 9.74 7.02
CA ILE A 215 -2.60 10.44 7.24
C ILE A 215 -2.68 11.14 8.60
N GLY A 216 -2.11 10.54 9.65
CA GLY A 216 -2.07 11.14 10.99
C GLY A 216 -1.36 12.49 11.08
N ARG A 217 -0.50 12.84 10.10
CA ARG A 217 0.16 14.16 10.02
C ARG A 217 -0.80 15.28 9.62
N TYR A 218 -1.93 14.93 9.01
CA TYR A 218 -2.88 15.86 8.40
C TYR A 218 -4.21 15.94 9.17
N LEU A 219 -4.50 14.95 10.01
CA LEU A 219 -5.73 14.88 10.78
C LEU A 219 -5.65 15.69 12.07
N PRO A 220 -6.78 16.28 12.53
CA PRO A 220 -6.87 16.76 13.91
C PRO A 220 -6.57 15.65 14.92
N ASN A 221 -5.88 15.97 16.02
CA ASN A 221 -5.49 14.98 17.04
C ASN A 221 -6.67 14.13 17.55
N LYS A 222 -7.86 14.73 17.69
CA LYS A 222 -9.07 14.01 18.08
C LYS A 222 -9.43 12.93 17.06
N ASP A 223 -9.48 13.29 15.78
CA ASP A 223 -9.88 12.38 14.72
C ASP A 223 -8.83 11.30 14.46
N TRP A 224 -7.55 11.61 14.68
CA TRP A 224 -6.50 10.60 14.69
C TRP A 224 -6.73 9.56 15.81
N GLY A 225 -7.07 10.02 17.02
CA GLY A 225 -7.43 9.14 18.13
C GLY A 225 -8.67 8.28 17.83
N ASP A 226 -9.71 8.89 17.25
CA ASP A 226 -10.93 8.19 16.86
C ASP A 226 -10.65 7.15 15.75
N LEU A 227 -9.81 7.49 14.77
CA LEU A 227 -9.38 6.56 13.71
C LEU A 227 -8.63 5.37 14.30
N LEU A 228 -7.69 5.61 15.22
CA LEU A 228 -6.96 4.53 15.91
C LEU A 228 -7.91 3.65 16.73
N ALA A 229 -8.95 4.22 17.34
CA ALA A 229 -9.94 3.46 18.09
C ALA A 229 -10.70 2.44 17.21
N THR A 230 -10.78 2.68 15.89
CA THR A 230 -11.40 1.74 14.93
C THR A 230 -10.64 0.43 14.76
N TYR A 231 -9.39 0.30 15.26
CA TYR A 231 -8.57 -0.92 15.15
C TYR A 231 -8.80 -1.91 16.32
N SER A 232 -9.86 -1.72 17.11
CA SER A 232 -10.17 -2.61 18.24
C SER A 232 -11.00 -3.81 17.78
N GLY A 233 -10.36 -4.94 17.49
CA GLY A 233 -11.03 -6.13 16.94
C GLY A 233 -10.98 -7.42 17.78
N ASN A 234 -10.40 -7.39 18.98
CA ASN A 234 -10.15 -8.61 19.77
C ASN A 234 -11.37 -9.18 20.52
N SER A 235 -12.57 -8.61 20.34
CA SER A 235 -13.82 -9.11 20.92
C SER A 235 -15.03 -8.57 20.16
N TYR A 236 -16.18 -9.23 20.29
CA TYR A 236 -17.44 -8.76 19.69
C TYR A 236 -17.82 -7.35 20.15
N GLN A 237 -17.67 -7.04 21.45
CA GLN A 237 -17.98 -5.72 21.97
C GLN A 237 -17.07 -4.64 21.37
N ASN A 238 -15.78 -4.93 21.22
CA ASN A 238 -14.83 -4.00 20.62
C ASN A 238 -15.06 -3.84 19.11
N MET A 239 -15.43 -4.92 18.40
CA MET A 239 -15.81 -4.83 16.99
C MET A 239 -17.02 -3.94 16.75
N TRP A 240 -18.06 -4.04 17.59
CA TRP A 240 -19.20 -3.11 17.53
C TRP A 240 -18.77 -1.65 17.74
N LYS A 241 -17.93 -1.39 18.75
CA LYS A 241 -17.39 -0.05 18.99
C LYS A 241 -16.57 0.46 17.80
N SER A 242 -15.73 -0.39 17.22
CA SER A 242 -14.92 -0.06 16.05
C SER A 242 -15.78 0.28 14.84
N LEU A 243 -16.83 -0.51 14.57
CA LEU A 243 -17.78 -0.25 13.49
C LEU A 243 -18.50 1.10 13.68
N PHE A 244 -18.99 1.38 14.89
CA PHE A 244 -19.67 2.66 15.16
C PHE A 244 -18.71 3.85 15.10
N ALA A 245 -17.46 3.70 15.55
CA ALA A 245 -16.44 4.73 15.36
C ALA A 245 -16.17 5.00 13.87
N CYS A 246 -16.14 3.95 13.03
CA CYS A 246 -16.07 4.12 11.58
C CYS A 246 -17.28 4.89 11.04
N TYR A 247 -18.50 4.60 11.51
CA TYR A 247 -19.70 5.33 11.07
C TYR A 247 -19.61 6.83 11.41
N GLU A 248 -19.28 7.18 12.64
CA GLU A 248 -19.18 8.59 13.06
C GLU A 248 -18.15 9.35 12.23
N LEU A 249 -16.97 8.75 12.00
CA LEU A 249 -15.95 9.36 11.16
C LEU A 249 -16.41 9.45 9.70
N PHE A 250 -17.01 8.40 9.14
CA PHE A 250 -17.43 8.39 7.75
C PHE A 250 -18.45 9.48 7.47
N ARG A 251 -19.48 9.64 8.33
CA ARG A 251 -20.46 10.72 8.21
C ARG A 251 -19.80 12.09 8.21
N LYS A 252 -18.94 12.34 9.21
CA LYS A 252 -18.23 13.61 9.35
C LYS A 252 -17.44 13.97 8.08
N TYR A 253 -16.63 13.05 7.59
CA TYR A 253 -15.74 13.30 6.46
C TYR A 253 -16.48 13.33 5.12
N ALA A 254 -17.46 12.44 4.92
CA ALA A 254 -18.26 12.42 3.71
C ALA A 254 -19.12 13.68 3.55
N GLN A 255 -19.73 14.18 4.63
CA GLN A 255 -20.48 15.44 4.61
C GLN A 255 -19.56 16.64 4.33
N ALA A 256 -18.35 16.66 4.89
CA ALA A 256 -17.36 17.71 4.63
C ALA A 256 -16.93 17.74 3.15
N VAL A 257 -16.65 16.57 2.56
CA VAL A 257 -16.31 16.43 1.14
C VAL A 257 -17.49 16.85 0.27
N ALA A 258 -18.71 16.37 0.55
CA ALA A 258 -19.92 16.73 -0.19
C ALA A 258 -20.14 18.25 -0.19
N GLY A 259 -20.06 18.90 0.98
CA GLY A 259 -20.21 20.34 1.11
C GLY A 259 -19.13 21.13 0.38
N THR A 260 -17.87 20.71 0.48
CA THR A 260 -16.72 21.41 -0.14
C THR A 260 -16.73 21.30 -1.66
N LEU A 261 -17.13 20.14 -2.20
CA LEU A 261 -17.11 19.88 -3.65
C LEU A 261 -18.47 20.11 -4.33
N GLY A 262 -19.52 20.39 -3.57
CA GLY A 262 -20.88 20.60 -4.09
C GLY A 262 -21.58 19.32 -4.54
N TYR A 263 -21.27 18.18 -3.91
CA TYR A 263 -21.90 16.89 -4.19
C TYR A 263 -23.08 16.62 -3.25
N SER A 264 -23.99 15.73 -3.66
CA SER A 264 -25.08 15.27 -2.80
C SER A 264 -24.60 14.20 -1.83
N TYR A 265 -24.89 14.35 -0.54
CA TYR A 265 -24.66 13.29 0.44
C TYR A 265 -25.75 12.22 0.33
N PRO A 266 -25.42 10.92 0.13
CA PRO A 266 -26.42 9.88 -0.08
C PRO A 266 -27.22 9.52 1.17
N ASP A 267 -28.39 8.91 0.99
CA ASP A 267 -29.28 8.44 2.07
C ASP A 267 -28.91 7.04 2.62
N TYR A 268 -27.85 6.42 2.09
CA TYR A 268 -27.34 5.11 2.55
C TYR A 268 -27.06 5.07 4.05
N ASP A 269 -26.52 6.17 4.60
CA ASP A 269 -26.21 6.32 6.02
C ASP A 269 -27.45 6.13 6.92
N GLU A 270 -28.55 6.81 6.60
CA GLU A 270 -29.78 6.72 7.39
C GLU A 270 -30.34 5.30 7.37
N ALA A 271 -30.42 4.70 6.17
CA ALA A 271 -30.95 3.36 5.98
C ALA A 271 -30.10 2.30 6.72
N ILE A 272 -28.77 2.36 6.58
CA ILE A 272 -27.89 1.37 7.19
C ILE A 272 -27.73 1.61 8.69
N THR A 273 -27.74 2.86 9.17
CA THR A 273 -27.79 3.15 10.61
C THR A 273 -29.03 2.52 11.25
N GLY A 274 -30.21 2.69 10.66
CA GLY A 274 -31.45 2.06 11.14
C GLY A 274 -31.39 0.53 11.14
N TYR A 275 -30.89 -0.07 10.05
CA TYR A 275 -30.67 -1.52 9.94
C TYR A 275 -29.75 -2.05 11.06
N THR A 276 -28.61 -1.40 11.25
CA THR A 276 -27.59 -1.80 12.21
C THR A 276 -28.09 -1.68 13.66
N SER A 277 -28.77 -0.58 14.00
CA SER A 277 -29.34 -0.37 15.33
C SER A 277 -30.37 -1.44 15.69
N ASN A 278 -31.26 -1.81 14.76
CA ASN A 278 -32.26 -2.86 15.00
C ASN A 278 -31.62 -4.20 15.36
N ILE A 279 -30.58 -4.60 14.61
CA ILE A 279 -29.85 -5.85 14.87
C ILE A 279 -29.10 -5.77 16.21
N TYR A 280 -28.38 -4.68 16.43
CA TYR A 280 -27.56 -4.50 17.63
C TYR A 280 -28.39 -4.58 18.93
N GLU A 281 -29.56 -3.94 18.95
CA GLU A 281 -30.46 -3.97 20.11
C GLU A 281 -31.14 -5.35 20.29
N SER A 282 -31.42 -6.07 19.20
CA SER A 282 -31.95 -7.44 19.28
C SER A 282 -30.96 -8.41 19.96
N ILE A 283 -29.66 -8.23 19.70
CA ILE A 283 -28.59 -9.06 20.27
C ILE A 283 -28.41 -8.75 21.75
N LYS A 284 -28.37 -7.47 22.14
CA LYS A 284 -28.29 -7.07 23.56
C LYS A 284 -29.44 -7.64 24.37
N THR A 285 -30.66 -7.57 23.83
CA THR A 285 -31.85 -8.07 24.52
C THR A 285 -31.78 -9.58 24.74
N SER A 286 -31.28 -10.32 23.75
CA SER A 286 -31.10 -11.78 23.82
C SER A 286 -30.03 -12.21 24.83
N GLN A 287 -28.94 -11.43 24.97
CA GLN A 287 -27.88 -11.69 25.95
C GLN A 287 -28.35 -11.42 27.40
N ASN A 288 -29.26 -10.46 27.61
CA ASN A 288 -29.82 -10.14 28.92
C ASN A 288 -30.93 -11.12 29.39
N GLN A 289 -31.36 -12.06 28.53
CA GLN A 289 -32.40 -13.05 28.82
C GLN A 289 -31.85 -14.48 29.00
N SER A 290 -30.53 -14.67 28.92
CA SER A 290 -29.90 -15.97 29.19
C SER A 290 -29.54 -16.05 30.69
N PRO A 291 -30.01 -17.07 31.43
CA PRO A 291 -29.78 -17.21 32.87
C PRO A 291 -28.31 -17.47 33.24
#